data_AF-A0ABC8STA8-F1
#
_entry.id   AF-A0ABC8STA8-F1
#
_cell.length_a   1.000
_cell.length_b   1.000
_cell.length_c   1.000
_cell.angle_alpha   90.00
_cell.angle_beta   90.00
_cell.angle_gamma   90.00
#
_symmetry.space_group_name_H-M   'P 1'
#
loop_
_entity.id
_entity.type
_entity.pdbx_description
1 polymer ?
#
loop_
_entity_poly.entity_id
_entity_poly.type
_entity_poly.pdbx_seq_one_letter_code
_entity_poly.pdbx_strand_id
1 'polypeptide(L)'
;MSILVDGCEPFSEDLWKEIRINKLTFLGVKLCSRCKVKDYPSAFSAWIIAVDLLSGDSESVTMVPTINQDTAIAGSEPTETLMKFRSDKVLRPTRKQQGRVYFGQNLVCPDSQNQMKEKTIKVGDPIYVIKMVSTCVDAAA
;
A
#
# COMPACT_ATOMS: atom_id res chain seq x y z
N MET A 1 2.28 -0.48 7.34
CA MET A 1 2.14 0.97 7.09
C MET A 1 3.30 1.64 7.80
N SER A 2 3.99 2.59 7.18
CA SER A 2 5.12 3.29 7.81
C SER A 2 4.77 4.70 8.31
N ILE A 3 3.75 5.32 7.72
CA ILE A 3 3.23 6.64 8.11
C ILE A 3 1.71 6.51 8.24
N LEU A 4 1.17 6.99 9.37
CA LEU A 4 -0.27 7.13 9.60
C LEU A 4 -0.59 8.62 9.66
N VAL A 5 -1.65 9.02 8.96
CA VAL A 5 -2.12 10.42 8.93
C VAL A 5 -3.50 10.47 9.57
N ASP A 6 -3.71 11.45 10.43
CA ASP A 6 -4.98 11.73 11.09
C ASP A 6 -5.57 13.06 10.59
N GLY A 7 -6.87 13.27 10.79
CA GLY A 7 -7.57 14.50 10.41
C GLY A 7 -7.84 14.66 8.91
N CYS A 8 -7.89 13.55 8.17
CA CYS A 8 -8.22 13.53 6.75
C CYS A 8 -9.43 12.64 6.45
N GLU A 9 -10.11 12.93 5.34
CA GLU A 9 -11.23 12.09 4.88
C GLU A 9 -10.76 10.65 4.62
N PRO A 10 -11.62 9.65 4.87
CA PRO A 10 -11.29 8.25 4.61
C PRO A 10 -10.76 8.06 3.18
N PHE A 11 -9.59 7.45 3.08
CA PHE A 11 -8.93 7.13 1.81
C PHE A 11 -8.50 8.32 0.96
N SER A 12 -8.46 9.53 1.53
CA SER A 12 -7.96 10.71 0.82
C SER A 12 -6.52 10.51 0.31
N GLU A 13 -5.73 9.65 0.96
CA GLU A 13 -4.38 9.28 0.53
C GLU A 13 -4.34 8.66 -0.85
N ASP A 14 -5.41 8.00 -1.30
CA ASP A 14 -5.47 7.42 -2.65
C ASP A 14 -5.23 8.47 -3.74
N LEU A 15 -5.52 9.74 -3.47
CA LEU A 15 -5.40 10.82 -4.44
C LEU A 15 -4.10 11.60 -4.31
N TRP A 16 -3.27 11.34 -3.31
CA TRP A 16 -2.07 12.13 -3.07
C TRP A 16 -0.97 11.78 -4.06
N LYS A 17 -0.66 12.71 -4.97
CA LYS A 17 0.42 12.55 -5.94
C LYS A 17 1.76 13.00 -5.36
N GLU A 18 1.73 14.09 -4.61
CA GLU A 18 2.91 14.70 -4.02
C GLU A 18 2.53 15.26 -2.65
N ILE A 19 3.25 14.84 -1.60
CA ILE A 19 3.08 15.35 -0.25
C ILE A 19 4.41 15.88 0.28
N ARG A 20 4.34 16.79 1.24
CA ARG A 20 5.50 17.31 1.95
C ARG A 20 5.30 17.15 3.45
N ILE A 21 6.30 16.58 4.12
CA ILE A 21 6.39 16.50 5.57
C ILE A 21 7.69 17.20 5.95
N ASN A 22 7.60 18.30 6.69
CA ASN A 22 8.72 19.21 6.94
C ASN A 22 9.44 19.64 5.65
N LYS A 23 10.66 19.15 5.44
CA LYS A 23 11.55 19.46 4.31
C LYS A 23 11.68 18.30 3.33
N LEU A 24 10.95 17.22 3.56
CA LEU A 24 10.97 16.02 2.73
C LEU A 24 9.76 16.00 1.82
N THR A 25 10.03 15.82 0.52
CA THR A 25 8.99 15.58 -0.48
C THR A 25 8.84 14.09 -0.70
N PHE A 26 7.59 13.63 -0.78
CA PHE A 26 7.25 12.27 -1.12
C PHE A 26 6.34 12.24 -2.34
N LEU A 27 6.60 11.29 -3.23
CA LEU A 27 5.82 11.06 -4.43
C LEU A 27 4.98 9.80 -4.27
N GLY A 28 3.68 9.92 -4.52
CA GLY A 28 2.76 8.81 -4.62
C GLY A 28 3.09 7.94 -5.83
N VAL A 29 3.37 6.67 -5.60
CA VAL A 29 3.74 5.73 -6.66
C VAL A 29 2.56 4.86 -7.05
N LYS A 30 2.01 4.10 -6.10
CA LYS A 30 0.89 3.19 -6.35
C LYS A 30 0.10 2.91 -5.08
N LEU A 31 -1.18 2.58 -5.24
CA LEU A 31 -1.98 2.00 -4.17
C LEU A 31 -1.37 0.67 -3.70
N CYS A 32 -1.38 0.44 -2.40
CA CYS A 32 -0.83 -0.76 -1.81
C CYS A 32 -1.84 -1.90 -1.96
N SER A 33 -1.61 -2.78 -2.95
CA SER A 33 -2.43 -3.98 -3.09
C SER A 33 -2.10 -4.96 -1.98
N ARG A 34 -3.15 -5.39 -1.30
CA ARG A 34 -3.09 -6.39 -0.25
C ARG A 34 -3.70 -7.70 -0.72
N CYS A 35 -3.08 -8.81 -0.34
CA CYS A 35 -3.63 -10.14 -0.58
C CYS A 35 -4.16 -10.76 0.71
N LYS A 36 -5.03 -11.75 0.54
CA LYS A 36 -5.42 -12.67 1.61
C LYS A 36 -4.18 -13.46 2.05
N VAL A 37 -4.07 -13.72 3.34
CA VAL A 37 -3.28 -14.86 3.82
C VAL A 37 -3.91 -16.10 3.18
N LYS A 38 -3.29 -16.66 2.14
CA LYS A 38 -3.55 -18.05 1.79
C LYS A 38 -2.91 -18.85 2.89
N ASP A 39 -3.63 -19.80 3.49
CA ASP A 39 -3.03 -20.83 4.34
C ASP A 39 -1.77 -21.32 3.63
N TYR A 40 -0.61 -21.04 4.21
CA TYR A 40 0.66 -21.48 3.66
C TYR A 40 0.58 -23.01 3.67
N PRO A 41 0.54 -23.70 2.52
CA PRO A 41 0.56 -25.15 2.55
C PRO A 41 1.86 -25.56 3.23
N SER A 42 1.78 -26.49 4.18
CA SER A 42 2.92 -27.09 4.88
C SER A 42 3.89 -27.87 3.97
N ALA A 43 3.89 -27.61 2.66
CA ALA A 43 4.69 -28.23 1.61
C ALA A 43 5.53 -27.22 0.81
N PHE A 44 5.75 -26.01 1.33
CA PHE A 44 6.47 -24.92 0.65
C PHE A 44 7.99 -24.88 0.95
N SER A 45 8.66 -26.03 1.01
CA SER A 45 10.13 -26.08 1.17
C SER A 45 10.91 -26.32 -0.13
N ALA A 46 10.27 -26.52 -1.28
CA ALA A 46 10.99 -26.95 -2.50
C ALA A 46 10.77 -26.11 -3.79
N TRP A 47 9.78 -25.22 -3.86
CA TRP A 47 9.44 -24.51 -5.13
C TRP A 47 9.83 -23.01 -5.17
N ILE A 48 10.41 -22.47 -4.09
CA ILE A 48 10.75 -21.04 -3.97
C ILE A 48 11.85 -20.58 -4.94
N ILE A 49 12.63 -21.48 -5.55
CA ILE A 49 13.75 -21.06 -6.41
C ILE A 49 13.37 -20.92 -7.90
N ALA A 50 12.27 -21.54 -8.38
CA ALA A 50 12.05 -21.67 -9.83
C ALA A 50 11.08 -20.65 -10.46
N VAL A 51 10.21 -19.98 -9.70
CA VAL A 51 9.15 -19.13 -10.29
C VAL A 51 9.51 -17.64 -10.31
N ASP A 52 10.43 -17.18 -9.46
CA ASP A 52 10.82 -15.76 -9.36
C ASP A 52 11.64 -15.23 -10.56
N LEU A 53 12.06 -16.08 -11.50
CA LEU A 53 12.90 -15.68 -12.65
C LEU A 53 12.16 -15.47 -13.97
N LEU A 54 10.87 -15.80 -14.10
CA LEU A 54 10.17 -15.76 -15.40
C LEU A 54 8.95 -14.83 -15.47
N SER A 55 8.59 -14.15 -14.38
CA SER A 55 7.48 -13.19 -14.39
C SER A 55 7.99 -11.82 -13.96
N GLY A 56 8.34 -10.97 -14.92
CA GLY A 56 8.87 -9.61 -14.71
C GLY A 56 7.88 -8.60 -14.10
N ASP A 57 6.99 -9.03 -13.21
CA ASP A 57 6.13 -8.16 -12.41
C ASP A 57 6.45 -8.38 -10.92
N SER A 58 7.44 -7.66 -10.40
CA SER A 58 7.71 -7.60 -8.95
C SER A 58 6.65 -6.73 -8.25
N GLU A 59 5.39 -7.20 -8.24
CA GLU A 59 4.38 -6.62 -7.36
C GLU A 59 4.63 -7.11 -5.94
N SER A 60 5.15 -6.21 -5.09
CA SER A 60 5.21 -6.39 -3.64
C SER A 60 3.81 -6.58 -3.04
N VAL A 61 3.33 -7.82 -3.06
CA VAL A 61 2.10 -8.22 -2.40
C VAL A 61 2.33 -8.21 -0.90
N THR A 62 1.68 -7.28 -0.20
CA THR A 62 1.71 -7.23 1.27
C THR A 62 0.39 -7.77 1.82
N MET A 63 0.39 -8.44 2.96
CA MET A 63 -0.83 -9.09 3.48
C MET A 63 -1.73 -8.07 4.17
N VAL A 64 -3.06 -8.21 4.05
CA VAL A 64 -3.98 -7.57 5.02
C VAL A 64 -3.78 -8.30 6.35
N PRO A 65 -3.59 -7.59 7.48
CA PRO A 65 -3.47 -8.26 8.77
C PRO A 65 -4.80 -8.91 9.14
N THR A 66 -4.97 -10.18 8.76
CA THR A 66 -6.08 -11.02 9.21
C THR A 66 -5.72 -11.85 10.45
N ILE A 67 -4.47 -11.75 10.89
CA ILE A 67 -4.00 -12.31 12.16
C ILE A 67 -4.30 -11.28 13.24
N ASN A 68 -5.10 -11.68 14.23
CA ASN A 68 -5.34 -10.87 15.41
C ASN A 68 -4.02 -10.67 16.17
N GLN A 69 -3.67 -9.41 16.49
CA GLN A 69 -2.37 -9.09 17.09
C GLN A 69 -2.24 -9.51 18.56
N ASP A 70 -3.36 -9.65 19.29
CA ASP A 70 -3.38 -10.07 20.69
C ASP A 70 -3.39 -11.59 20.84
N THR A 71 -4.15 -12.28 19.96
CA THR A 71 -4.36 -13.73 20.06
C THR A 71 -3.53 -14.55 19.08
N ALA A 72 -2.92 -13.91 18.08
CA ALA A 72 -2.22 -14.55 16.96
C ALA A 72 -3.07 -15.52 16.12
N ILE A 73 -4.41 -15.45 16.25
CA ILE A 73 -5.34 -16.30 15.50
C ILE A 73 -5.68 -15.64 14.15
N ALA A 74 -5.68 -16.42 13.08
CA ALA A 74 -6.12 -15.97 11.76
C ALA A 74 -7.65 -15.93 11.66
N GLY A 75 -8.19 -14.86 11.06
CA GLY A 75 -9.61 -14.69 10.73
C GLY A 75 -9.83 -14.32 9.26
N SER A 76 -11.08 -14.07 8.88
CA SER A 76 -11.45 -13.60 7.54
C SER A 76 -11.48 -12.08 7.42
N GLU A 77 -11.64 -11.37 8.54
CA GLU A 77 -11.65 -9.91 8.60
C GLU A 77 -10.24 -9.34 8.83
N PRO A 78 -9.97 -8.11 8.34
CA PRO A 78 -10.88 -7.17 7.68
C PRO A 78 -11.04 -7.41 6.15
N THR A 79 -10.51 -8.52 5.63
CA THR A 79 -10.40 -8.75 4.18
C THR A 79 -11.77 -8.90 3.52
N GLU A 80 -12.70 -9.66 4.11
CA GLU A 80 -14.06 -9.84 3.55
C GLU A 80 -14.82 -8.53 3.44
N THR A 81 -14.67 -7.65 4.42
CA THR A 81 -15.27 -6.32 4.39
C THR A 81 -14.61 -5.43 3.33
N LEU A 82 -13.28 -5.37 3.27
CA LEU A 82 -12.56 -4.57 2.26
C LEU A 82 -12.85 -5.02 0.82
N MET A 83 -13.10 -6.31 0.59
CA MET A 83 -13.49 -6.81 -0.74
C MET A 83 -14.75 -6.16 -1.30
N LYS A 84 -15.68 -5.72 -0.43
CA LYS A 84 -16.97 -5.12 -0.83
C LYS A 84 -16.82 -3.75 -1.48
N PHE A 85 -15.85 -2.94 -1.04
CA PHE A 85 -15.76 -1.53 -1.46
C PHE A 85 -14.33 -1.07 -1.86
N ARG A 86 -13.30 -1.88 -1.62
CA ARG A 86 -11.89 -1.57 -1.91
C ARG A 86 -11.21 -2.65 -2.75
N SER A 87 -11.97 -3.48 -3.45
CA SER A 87 -11.41 -4.46 -4.37
C SER A 87 -10.92 -3.80 -5.67
N ASP A 88 -10.03 -4.49 -6.37
CA ASP A 88 -9.67 -4.19 -7.76
C ASP A 88 -10.88 -4.01 -8.68
N LYS A 89 -11.96 -4.75 -8.46
CA LYS A 89 -13.21 -4.59 -9.21
C LYS A 89 -13.84 -3.22 -9.06
N VAL A 90 -13.74 -2.64 -7.86
CA VAL A 90 -14.31 -1.32 -7.55
C VAL A 90 -13.34 -0.21 -7.96
N LEU A 91 -12.05 -0.35 -7.65
CA LEU A 91 -11.08 0.73 -7.83
C LEU A 91 -10.37 0.72 -9.19
N ARG A 92 -10.29 -0.43 -9.84
CA ARG A 92 -9.57 -0.64 -11.11
C ARG A 92 -10.40 -1.50 -12.07
N PRO A 93 -11.64 -1.08 -12.43
CA PRO A 93 -12.57 -1.90 -13.20
C PRO A 93 -12.07 -2.25 -14.62
N THR A 94 -11.16 -1.44 -15.17
CA THR A 94 -10.61 -1.61 -16.52
C THR A 94 -9.45 -2.61 -16.60
N ARG A 95 -8.86 -3.02 -15.47
CA ARG A 95 -7.72 -3.93 -15.42
C ARG A 95 -8.18 -5.38 -15.22
N LYS A 96 -7.27 -6.33 -15.48
CA LYS A 96 -7.51 -7.75 -15.20
C LYS A 96 -7.78 -7.92 -13.70
N GLN A 97 -8.90 -8.53 -13.38
CA GLN A 97 -9.34 -8.77 -12.01
C GLN A 97 -8.55 -9.93 -11.39
N GLN A 98 -7.96 -9.66 -10.24
CA GLN A 98 -7.10 -10.57 -9.47
C GLN A 98 -7.64 -10.85 -8.05
N GLY A 99 -8.76 -10.22 -7.67
CA GLY A 99 -9.38 -10.38 -6.35
C GLY A 99 -8.55 -9.75 -5.23
N ARG A 100 -7.86 -8.65 -5.54
CA ARG A 100 -7.04 -7.92 -4.57
C ARG A 100 -7.85 -6.84 -3.86
N VAL A 101 -7.48 -6.53 -2.63
CA VAL A 101 -7.99 -5.34 -1.92
C VAL A 101 -6.89 -4.29 -1.83
N TYR A 102 -7.25 -3.01 -1.78
CA TYR A 102 -6.29 -1.92 -1.66
C TYR A 102 -6.47 -1.19 -0.34
N PHE A 103 -5.37 -0.98 0.36
CA PHE A 103 -5.37 -0.25 1.62
C PHE A 103 -4.03 0.45 1.84
N GLY A 104 -4.07 1.79 1.84
CA GLY A 104 -2.90 2.66 1.89
C GLY A 104 -2.20 2.83 0.54
N GLN A 105 -1.15 3.66 0.55
CA GLN A 105 -0.41 4.05 -0.63
C GLN A 105 1.10 3.90 -0.40
N ASN A 106 1.83 3.52 -1.45
CA ASN A 106 3.28 3.52 -1.44
C ASN A 106 3.81 4.88 -1.90
N LEU A 107 4.73 5.42 -1.11
CA LEU A 107 5.37 6.71 -1.35
C LEU A 107 6.89 6.52 -1.51
N VAL A 108 7.52 7.32 -2.38
CA VAL A 108 8.98 7.39 -2.52
C VAL A 108 9.49 8.77 -2.14
N CYS A 109 10.58 8.83 -1.38
CA CYS A 109 11.24 10.07 -0.97
C CYS A 109 12.47 10.34 -1.87
N PRO A 110 12.34 11.07 -2.99
CA PRO A 110 13.49 11.41 -3.84
C PRO A 110 14.56 12.22 -3.09
N ASP A 111 14.14 13.04 -2.12
CA ASP A 111 15.05 13.89 -1.35
C ASP A 111 15.99 13.11 -0.42
N SER A 112 15.81 11.79 -0.25
CA SER A 112 16.65 10.97 0.63
C SER A 112 18.12 10.87 0.17
N GLN A 113 18.42 11.12 -1.11
CA GLN A 113 19.77 11.02 -1.68
C GLN A 113 20.64 12.28 -1.53
N ASN A 114 20.06 13.44 -1.20
CA ASN A 114 20.82 14.69 -1.07
C ASN A 114 21.50 14.79 0.31
N GLN A 115 22.84 14.81 0.34
CA GLN A 115 23.72 14.79 1.54
C GLN A 115 23.59 15.97 2.52
N MET A 116 22.62 16.88 2.37
CA MET A 116 22.53 18.09 3.20
C MET A 116 21.32 18.08 4.14
N LYS A 117 21.63 18.23 5.44
CA LYS A 117 20.76 18.35 6.62
C LYS A 117 20.00 17.08 7.05
N GLU A 118 19.98 16.88 8.37
CA GLU A 118 19.16 15.89 9.07
C GLU A 118 17.71 15.97 8.59
N LYS A 119 17.21 14.85 8.10
CA LYS A 119 15.89 14.69 7.45
C LYS A 119 15.03 13.77 8.31
N THR A 120 14.69 14.26 9.50
CA THR A 120 13.90 13.52 10.48
C THR A 120 12.42 13.91 10.35
N ILE A 121 11.54 12.90 10.39
CA ILE A 121 10.09 13.06 10.55
C ILE A 121 9.72 12.58 11.94
N LYS A 122 8.79 13.29 12.59
CA LYS A 122 8.28 12.99 13.91
C LYS A 122 6.76 12.91 13.88
N VAL A 123 6.21 12.18 14.86
CA VAL A 123 4.76 12.17 15.10
C VAL A 123 4.32 13.60 15.44
N GLY A 124 3.22 14.03 14.82
CA GLY A 124 2.69 15.39 14.96
C GLY A 124 3.21 16.39 13.94
N ASP A 125 4.18 16.01 13.09
CA ASP A 125 4.58 16.86 11.97
C ASP A 125 3.41 17.04 10.98
N PRO A 126 3.12 18.27 10.52
CA PRO A 126 2.04 18.50 9.59
C PRO A 126 2.38 17.91 8.21
N ILE A 127 1.36 17.34 7.58
CA ILE A 127 1.40 16.89 6.20
C ILE A 127 0.76 17.95 5.30
N TYR A 128 1.45 18.28 4.20
CA TYR A 128 0.92 19.17 3.17
C TYR A 128 0.76 18.39 1.87
N VAL A 129 -0.46 18.29 1.36
CA VAL A 129 -0.71 17.73 0.03
C VAL A 129 -0.40 18.81 -1.01
N ILE A 130 0.67 18.59 -1.77
CA ILE A 130 1.17 19.55 -2.77
C ILE A 130 0.46 19.34 -4.11
N LYS A 131 0.23 18.08 -4.49
CA LYS A 131 -0.50 17.71 -5.71
C LYS A 131 -1.39 16.52 -5.47
N MET A 132 -2.58 16.56 -6.05
CA MET A 132 -3.50 15.44 -6.14
C MET A 132 -3.57 14.90 -7.57
N VAL A 133 -3.85 13.61 -7.73
CA VAL A 133 -4.34 13.09 -9.00
C VAL A 133 -5.83 13.38 -9.17
N SER A 134 -6.27 13.51 -10.42
CA SER A 134 -7.67 13.78 -10.77
C SER A 134 -8.60 12.62 -10.44
N THR A 135 -8.12 11.38 -10.53
CA THR A 135 -8.93 10.18 -10.30
C THR A 135 -8.11 9.07 -9.63
N CYS A 136 -8.77 8.16 -8.92
CA CYS A 136 -8.12 6.98 -8.33
C CYS A 136 -7.54 6.03 -9.38
N VAL A 137 -8.01 6.08 -10.64
CA VAL A 137 -7.46 5.31 -11.76
C VAL A 137 -6.01 5.72 -12.01
N ASP A 138 -5.72 7.02 -11.92
CA ASP A 138 -4.39 7.59 -12.15
C ASP A 138 -3.42 7.30 -10.99
N ALA A 139 -3.93 7.12 -9.76
CA ALA A 139 -3.12 6.76 -8.59
C ALA A 139 -2.77 5.27 -8.48
N ALA A 140 -3.48 4.42 -9.22
CA ALA A 140 -3.28 2.98 -9.22
C ALA A 140 -2.42 2.50 -10.39
N ALA A 141 -1.78 3.42 -11.14
CA ALA A 141 -0.95 3.14 -12.30
C ALA A 141 0.39 2.48 -11.93
#